data_AF-A0A3C0I825-F1
#
_entry.id   AF-A0A3C0I825-F1
#
_cell.length_a   1.000
_cell.length_b   1.000
_cell.length_c   1.000
_cell.angle_alpha   90.00
_cell.angle_beta   90.00
_cell.angle_gamma   90.00
#
_symmetry.space_group_name_H-M   'P 1'
#
loop_
_entity.id
_entity.type
_entity.pdbx_description
1 polymer ?
#
loop_
_entity_poly.entity_id
_entity_poly.type
_entity_poly.pdbx_seq_one_letter_code
_entity_poly.pdbx_strand_id
1 'polypeptide(L)'
;MEHSAYSQKDLKPTSIFRQLLGGKYKPNAIIEINNLLAEKDLLSITIDDIQHIAEKYSASLHQEFAKELLKLYKDYLQICLEDKYISEAELNDLRHLKYILSLTDMDVEQAHQELAGKIYQTELERALADKNLDEQEKLFIEKLQNDLRLPRAVADKIFEHSSSELMNTVIQQATEDILLNPTEETELMALANNLNLDKNLLNKTKANFEKYKLFWQIENDQLPALETEIYLPKSEQVVFMTKAQWYEMVNERPQRIYSRSTLNIKIKKGEYWRKPTQEKHPADTKTWTLVGEGTLYLTNKRVLFKFQQQGVGDRVLLLNRVMDFKVFANGLEVDKEENRKDIFFLVEQNADVFAMVFGKSLLNHQ
;
A
#
# COMPACT_ATOMS: atom_id res chain seq x y z
N MET A 1 -17.14 41.49 12.71
CA MET A 1 -16.72 40.11 12.97
C MET A 1 -18.01 39.34 13.27
N GLU A 2 -18.68 38.83 12.24
CA GLU A 2 -19.99 38.15 12.35
C GLU A 2 -19.87 36.66 12.01
N HIS A 3 -18.91 35.97 12.61
CA HIS A 3 -18.91 34.51 12.65
C HIS A 3 -19.04 34.08 14.10
N SER A 4 -20.25 34.28 14.66
CA SER A 4 -20.57 33.70 15.96
C SER A 4 -20.74 32.19 15.76
N ALA A 5 -19.90 31.40 16.41
CA ALA A 5 -20.04 29.94 16.49
C ALA A 5 -21.39 29.52 17.11
N TYR A 6 -22.09 30.45 17.74
CA TYR A 6 -23.29 30.24 18.53
C TYR A 6 -24.46 31.06 18.00
N SER A 7 -25.64 30.44 18.04
CA SER A 7 -26.92 31.08 17.73
C SER A 7 -27.91 30.83 18.85
N GLN A 8 -28.83 31.76 19.08
CA GLN A 8 -29.87 31.59 20.09
C GLN A 8 -30.76 30.38 19.78
N LYS A 9 -31.08 29.63 20.83
CA LYS A 9 -31.88 28.39 20.78
C LYS A 9 -32.99 28.45 21.81
N ASP A 10 -34.18 28.00 21.43
CA ASP A 10 -35.32 27.95 22.34
C ASP A 10 -35.11 26.94 23.48
N LEU A 11 -35.50 27.34 24.68
CA LEU A 11 -35.49 26.45 25.84
C LEU A 11 -36.57 25.38 25.67
N LYS A 12 -36.23 24.13 25.99
CA LYS A 12 -37.19 23.03 25.91
C LYS A 12 -38.15 23.05 27.11
N PRO A 13 -39.45 22.84 26.90
CA PRO A 13 -40.42 22.87 27.98
C PRO A 13 -40.21 21.70 28.96
N THR A 14 -40.43 21.95 30.25
CA THR A 14 -40.51 20.90 31.27
C THR A 14 -41.85 20.18 31.17
N SER A 15 -41.86 18.84 31.23
CA SER A 15 -43.11 18.06 31.33
C SER A 15 -43.95 18.54 32.51
N ILE A 16 -45.28 18.63 32.34
CA ILE A 16 -46.25 19.19 33.30
C ILE A 16 -46.10 18.55 34.70
N PHE A 17 -45.87 17.23 34.76
CA PHE A 17 -45.62 16.51 36.02
C PHE A 17 -44.32 16.94 36.72
N ARG A 18 -43.26 17.24 35.94
CA ARG A 18 -41.98 17.71 36.46
C ARG A 18 -42.08 19.16 36.92
N GLN A 19 -42.86 19.98 36.21
CA GLN A 19 -43.15 21.37 36.56
C GLN A 19 -43.96 21.50 37.86
N LEU A 20 -44.93 20.61 38.09
CA LEU A 20 -45.71 20.48 39.33
C LEU A 20 -44.87 20.12 40.56
N LEU A 21 -43.72 19.45 40.36
CA LEU A 21 -42.77 19.08 41.42
C LEU A 21 -41.57 20.04 41.50
N GLY A 22 -41.60 21.19 40.81
CA GLY A 22 -40.51 22.16 40.79
C GLY A 22 -39.25 21.70 40.04
N GLY A 23 -39.32 20.58 39.34
CA GLY A 23 -38.20 20.01 38.59
C GLY A 23 -37.94 20.77 37.29
N LYS A 24 -36.68 21.13 37.06
CA LYS A 24 -36.22 21.82 35.85
C LYS A 24 -35.64 20.81 34.84
N TYR A 25 -35.72 21.12 33.54
CA TYR A 25 -35.13 20.28 32.50
C TYR A 25 -33.64 20.60 32.39
N LYS A 26 -32.81 19.83 33.09
CA LYS A 26 -31.36 20.09 33.20
C LYS A 26 -30.62 20.37 31.89
N PRO A 27 -30.92 19.69 30.75
CA PRO A 27 -30.24 20.00 29.48
C PRO A 27 -30.45 21.43 28.96
N ASN A 28 -31.46 22.17 29.48
CA ASN A 28 -31.58 23.59 29.19
C ASN A 28 -30.40 24.42 29.74
N ALA A 29 -29.62 23.92 30.71
CA ALA A 29 -28.41 24.58 31.15
C ALA A 29 -27.41 24.77 30.00
N ILE A 30 -27.20 23.75 29.17
CA ILE A 30 -26.32 23.83 28.00
C ILE A 30 -26.89 24.78 26.94
N ILE A 31 -28.21 24.78 26.75
CA ILE A 31 -28.88 25.71 25.82
C ILE A 31 -28.68 27.16 26.28
N GLU A 32 -28.82 27.42 27.58
CA GLU A 32 -28.65 28.76 28.14
C GLU A 32 -27.19 29.22 28.12
N ILE A 33 -26.21 28.32 28.35
CA ILE A 33 -24.79 28.62 28.13
C ILE A 33 -24.52 28.95 26.66
N ASN A 34 -25.05 28.18 25.71
CA ASN A 34 -24.95 28.48 24.28
C ASN A 34 -25.55 29.86 23.95
N ASN A 35 -26.72 30.19 24.51
CA ASN A 35 -27.37 31.47 24.26
C ASN A 35 -26.57 32.64 24.86
N LEU A 36 -25.98 32.45 26.03
CA LEU A 36 -25.08 33.41 26.65
C LEU A 36 -23.87 33.70 25.75
N LEU A 37 -23.25 32.65 25.21
CA LEU A 37 -22.14 32.74 24.26
C LEU A 37 -22.56 33.36 22.91
N ALA A 38 -23.84 33.29 22.53
CA ALA A 38 -24.36 33.90 21.31
C ALA A 38 -24.73 35.38 21.47
N GLU A 39 -25.02 35.84 22.69
CA GLU A 39 -25.54 37.18 22.97
C GLU A 39 -24.47 38.14 23.51
N LYS A 40 -23.50 37.64 24.28
CA LYS A 40 -22.46 38.45 24.90
C LYS A 40 -21.11 38.28 24.20
N ASP A 41 -20.29 39.32 24.31
CA ASP A 41 -18.86 39.23 23.97
C ASP A 41 -18.19 38.15 24.83
N LEU A 42 -17.42 37.27 24.19
CA LEU A 42 -16.87 36.08 24.84
C LEU A 42 -16.03 36.42 26.07
N LEU A 43 -15.17 37.45 25.98
CA LEU A 43 -14.28 37.86 27.07
C LEU A 43 -15.01 38.55 28.21
N SER A 44 -16.25 38.99 27.99
CA SER A 44 -17.10 39.56 29.05
C SER A 44 -17.79 38.51 29.92
N ILE A 45 -17.86 37.25 29.47
CA ILE A 45 -18.52 36.16 30.19
C ILE A 45 -17.60 35.64 31.29
N THR A 46 -18.12 35.45 32.50
CA THR A 46 -17.35 34.96 33.65
C THR A 46 -17.69 33.51 33.99
N ILE A 47 -16.82 32.87 34.78
CA ILE A 47 -17.12 31.53 35.33
C ILE A 47 -18.36 31.55 36.24
N ASP A 48 -18.61 32.67 36.93
CA ASP A 48 -19.77 32.86 37.80
C ASP A 48 -21.08 32.88 36.99
N ASP A 49 -21.09 33.46 35.79
CA ASP A 49 -22.25 33.40 34.89
C ASP A 49 -22.62 31.94 34.55
N ILE A 50 -21.61 31.11 34.27
CA ILE A 50 -21.78 29.68 33.97
C ILE A 50 -22.27 28.91 35.21
N GLN A 51 -21.72 29.21 36.38
CA GLN A 51 -22.14 28.61 37.66
C GLN A 51 -23.58 28.97 38.00
N HIS A 52 -24.00 30.23 37.80
CA HIS A 52 -25.38 30.65 38.01
C HIS A 52 -26.36 29.92 37.09
N ILE A 53 -25.99 29.63 35.84
CA ILE A 53 -26.81 28.79 34.95
C ILE A 53 -26.86 27.35 35.50
N ALA A 54 -25.74 26.79 35.94
CA ALA A 54 -25.71 25.44 36.52
C ALA A 54 -26.61 25.32 37.77
N GLU A 55 -26.54 26.29 38.68
CA GLU A 55 -27.37 26.41 39.88
C GLU A 55 -28.85 26.57 39.51
N LYS A 56 -29.15 27.44 38.54
CA LYS A 56 -30.51 27.65 38.03
C LYS A 56 -31.15 26.34 37.64
N TYR A 57 -30.43 25.38 37.05
CA TYR A 57 -30.97 24.08 36.65
C TYR A 57 -30.66 22.92 37.60
N SER A 58 -29.92 23.17 38.69
CA SER A 58 -29.42 22.13 39.60
C SER A 58 -28.67 21.02 38.83
N ALA A 59 -27.85 21.43 37.87
CA ALA A 59 -27.13 20.55 36.96
C ALA A 59 -25.64 20.46 37.34
N SER A 60 -25.12 19.24 37.46
CA SER A 60 -23.68 19.00 37.62
C SER A 60 -23.03 18.96 36.23
N LEU A 61 -22.63 20.12 35.69
CA LEU A 61 -22.23 20.25 34.28
C LEU A 61 -21.16 19.23 33.83
N HIS A 62 -20.08 19.02 34.59
CA HIS A 62 -19.02 18.07 34.20
C HIS A 62 -19.39 16.59 34.39
N GLN A 63 -20.35 16.28 35.26
CA GLN A 63 -20.80 14.90 35.46
C GLN A 63 -21.87 14.51 34.43
N GLU A 64 -22.75 15.47 34.09
CA GLU A 64 -23.94 15.21 33.27
C GLU A 64 -23.77 15.64 31.81
N PHE A 65 -22.92 16.64 31.52
CA PHE A 65 -22.85 17.34 30.24
C PHE A 65 -21.42 17.66 29.74
N ALA A 66 -20.40 16.90 30.18
CA ALA A 66 -19.01 17.16 29.78
C ALA A 66 -18.81 17.16 28.25
N LYS A 67 -19.50 16.27 27.53
CA LYS A 67 -19.40 16.18 26.06
C LYS A 67 -19.98 17.41 25.39
N GLU A 68 -21.08 17.93 25.92
CA GLU A 68 -21.74 19.12 25.42
C GLU A 68 -20.92 20.39 25.67
N LEU A 69 -20.28 20.51 26.84
CA LEU A 69 -19.33 21.60 27.11
C LEU A 69 -18.15 21.55 26.13
N LEU A 70 -17.54 20.37 25.95
CA LEU A 70 -16.46 20.20 24.98
C LEU A 70 -16.92 20.49 23.56
N LYS A 71 -18.17 20.17 23.22
CA LYS A 71 -18.75 20.52 21.92
C LYS A 71 -18.83 22.03 21.71
N LEU A 72 -19.23 22.81 22.70
CA LEU A 72 -19.24 24.28 22.59
C LEU A 72 -17.84 24.84 22.30
N TYR A 73 -16.81 24.28 22.94
CA TYR A 73 -15.43 24.61 22.65
C TYR A 73 -15.03 24.23 21.22
N LYS A 74 -15.32 23.00 20.79
CA LYS A 74 -15.05 22.51 19.43
C LYS A 74 -15.74 23.34 18.36
N ASP A 75 -16.99 23.74 18.58
CA ASP A 75 -17.77 24.55 17.64
C ASP A 75 -17.08 25.91 17.40
N TYR A 76 -16.53 26.57 18.44
CA TYR A 76 -15.78 27.83 18.30
C TYR A 76 -14.39 27.63 17.70
N LEU A 77 -13.65 26.62 18.16
CA LEU A 77 -12.36 26.25 17.57
C LEU A 77 -12.49 25.97 16.06
N GLN A 78 -13.58 25.36 15.62
CA GLN A 78 -13.83 25.12 14.20
C GLN A 78 -13.96 26.43 13.40
N ILE A 79 -14.59 27.46 13.96
CA ILE A 79 -14.67 28.80 13.32
C ILE A 79 -13.27 29.42 13.22
N CYS A 80 -12.47 29.38 14.29
CA CYS A 80 -11.09 29.87 14.28
C CYS A 80 -10.16 29.12 13.31
N LEU A 81 -10.59 27.97 12.81
CA LEU A 81 -9.83 27.15 11.88
C LEU A 81 -10.28 27.33 10.42
N GLU A 82 -11.35 28.10 10.15
CA GLU A 82 -11.90 28.26 8.78
C GLU A 82 -10.92 28.95 7.82
N ASP A 83 -10.18 29.95 8.29
CA ASP A 83 -9.14 30.65 7.52
C ASP A 83 -7.77 29.95 7.59
N LYS A 84 -7.71 28.81 8.29
CA LYS A 84 -6.50 27.99 8.51
C LYS A 84 -5.39 28.71 9.28
N TYR A 85 -5.72 29.71 10.08
CA TYR A 85 -4.76 30.47 10.86
C TYR A 85 -5.34 30.86 12.22
N ILE A 86 -4.71 30.44 13.31
CA ILE A 86 -5.14 30.83 14.64
C ILE A 86 -4.32 32.03 15.12
N SER A 87 -4.99 33.17 15.16
CA SER A 87 -4.44 34.44 15.65
C SER A 87 -4.23 34.44 17.18
N GLU A 88 -3.41 35.37 17.68
CA GLU A 88 -3.23 35.56 19.13
C GLU A 88 -4.53 35.99 19.84
N ALA A 89 -5.43 36.69 19.14
CA ALA A 89 -6.74 37.06 19.68
C ALA A 89 -7.63 35.83 19.86
N GLU A 90 -7.71 34.95 18.86
CA GLU A 90 -8.46 33.69 18.95
C GLU A 90 -7.87 32.74 19.99
N LEU A 91 -6.53 32.72 20.15
CA LEU A 91 -5.89 31.97 21.24
C LEU A 91 -6.33 32.49 22.61
N ASN A 92 -6.46 33.81 22.77
CA ASN A 92 -6.95 34.39 24.02
C ASN A 92 -8.40 34.01 24.28
N ASP A 93 -9.23 34.07 23.24
CA ASP A 93 -10.64 33.68 23.28
C ASP A 93 -10.81 32.19 23.63
N LEU A 94 -10.04 31.29 23.00
CA LEU A 94 -10.03 29.86 23.30
C LEU A 94 -9.57 29.57 24.73
N ARG A 95 -8.54 30.27 25.24
CA ARG A 95 -8.08 30.15 26.63
C ARG A 95 -9.18 30.56 27.61
N HIS A 96 -9.87 31.66 27.31
CA HIS A 96 -10.98 32.14 28.12
C HIS A 96 -12.16 31.17 28.09
N LEU A 97 -12.53 30.68 26.91
CA LEU A 97 -13.60 29.69 26.73
C LEU A 97 -13.29 28.39 27.48
N LYS A 98 -12.05 27.89 27.42
CA LYS A 98 -11.58 26.77 28.25
C LYS A 98 -11.81 27.05 29.73
N TYR A 99 -11.43 28.24 30.21
CA TYR A 99 -11.52 28.62 31.62
C TYR A 99 -12.97 28.68 32.10
N ILE A 100 -13.86 29.41 31.42
CA ILE A 100 -15.26 29.56 31.84
C ILE A 100 -16.05 28.25 31.75
N LEU A 101 -15.73 27.38 30.78
CA LEU A 101 -16.32 26.05 30.67
C LEU A 101 -15.62 25.01 31.56
N SER A 102 -14.57 25.39 32.29
CA SER A 102 -13.79 24.52 33.19
C SER A 102 -13.30 23.23 32.52
N LEU A 103 -12.84 23.34 31.27
CA LEU A 103 -12.29 22.21 30.50
C LEU A 103 -10.84 21.94 30.88
N THR A 104 -10.43 20.66 30.81
CA THR A 104 -9.05 20.26 31.08
C THR A 104 -8.12 20.58 29.91
N ASP A 105 -6.82 20.72 30.17
CA ASP A 105 -5.82 20.83 29.10
C ASP A 105 -5.86 19.64 28.13
N MET A 106 -6.11 18.44 28.66
CA MET A 106 -6.19 17.22 27.85
C MET A 106 -7.37 17.26 26.87
N ASP A 107 -8.55 17.69 27.32
CA ASP A 107 -9.74 17.77 26.47
C ASP A 107 -9.55 18.78 25.32
N VAL A 108 -8.99 19.93 25.64
CA VAL A 108 -8.72 21.01 24.69
C VAL A 108 -7.63 20.60 23.69
N GLU A 109 -6.52 20.03 24.17
CA GLU A 109 -5.43 19.54 23.33
C GLU A 109 -5.92 18.46 22.36
N GLN A 110 -6.72 17.50 22.84
CA GLN A 110 -7.30 16.47 21.97
C GLN A 110 -8.24 17.06 20.93
N ALA A 111 -9.10 18.00 21.31
CA ALA A 111 -9.99 18.68 20.37
C ALA A 111 -9.21 19.47 19.30
N HIS A 112 -8.14 20.15 19.70
CA HIS A 112 -7.25 20.89 18.81
C HIS A 112 -6.56 19.97 17.82
N GLN A 113 -5.91 18.91 18.31
CA GLN A 113 -5.21 17.94 17.48
C GLN A 113 -6.17 17.25 16.49
N GLU A 114 -7.40 16.95 16.90
CA GLU A 114 -8.41 16.34 16.04
C GLU A 114 -8.83 17.27 14.88
N LEU A 115 -9.20 18.53 15.19
CA LEU A 115 -9.72 19.46 14.20
C LEU A 115 -8.62 20.05 13.31
N ALA A 116 -7.55 20.58 13.92
CA ALA A 116 -6.41 21.13 13.19
C ALA A 116 -5.64 20.05 12.43
N GLY A 117 -5.49 18.85 13.02
CA GLY A 117 -4.86 17.70 12.36
C GLY A 117 -5.61 17.26 11.11
N LYS A 118 -6.95 17.26 11.14
CA LYS A 118 -7.76 16.92 9.95
C LYS A 118 -7.56 17.93 8.81
N ILE A 119 -7.48 19.22 9.13
CA ILE A 119 -7.22 20.28 8.14
C ILE A 119 -5.81 20.10 7.57
N TYR A 120 -4.80 19.95 8.44
CA TYR A 120 -3.42 19.71 8.04
C TYR A 120 -3.29 18.49 7.12
N GLN A 121 -3.90 17.36 7.50
CA GLN A 121 -3.93 16.14 6.68
C GLN A 121 -4.54 16.40 5.31
N THR A 122 -5.68 17.09 5.24
CA THR A 122 -6.36 17.36 3.96
C THR A 122 -5.50 18.20 3.03
N GLU A 123 -4.81 19.22 3.54
CA GLU A 123 -3.94 20.06 2.73
C GLU A 123 -2.64 19.34 2.35
N LEU A 124 -2.10 18.51 3.24
CA LEU A 124 -0.96 17.64 2.93
C LEU A 124 -1.30 16.66 1.81
N GLU A 125 -2.44 15.98 1.87
CA GLU A 125 -2.88 15.05 0.82
C GLU A 125 -3.08 15.75 -0.53
N ARG A 126 -3.48 17.03 -0.53
CA ARG A 126 -3.52 17.84 -1.76
C ARG A 126 -2.13 18.15 -2.31
N ALA A 127 -1.19 18.53 -1.45
CA ALA A 127 0.20 18.76 -1.84
C ALA A 127 0.89 17.47 -2.32
N LEU A 128 0.46 16.32 -1.82
CA LEU A 128 0.96 15.00 -2.24
C LEU A 128 0.30 14.45 -3.51
N ALA A 129 -0.71 15.13 -4.06
CA ALA A 129 -1.56 14.57 -5.13
C ALA A 129 -0.82 14.35 -6.45
N ASP A 130 0.19 15.16 -6.76
CA ASP A 130 0.99 15.05 -7.97
C ASP A 130 2.20 14.09 -7.80
N LYS A 131 2.31 13.45 -6.63
CA LYS A 131 3.40 12.54 -6.26
C LYS A 131 4.77 13.23 -6.16
N ASN A 132 4.82 14.54 -5.93
CA ASN A 132 6.06 15.26 -5.75
C ASN A 132 5.88 16.48 -4.83
N LEU A 133 6.26 16.33 -3.57
CA LEU A 133 6.22 17.45 -2.62
C LEU A 133 7.38 18.41 -2.89
N ASP A 134 7.14 19.49 -3.62
CA ASP A 134 8.20 20.44 -3.97
C ASP A 134 8.61 21.34 -2.79
N GLU A 135 9.64 22.17 -2.96
CA GLU A 135 10.13 23.03 -1.87
C GLU A 135 9.11 24.11 -1.46
N GLN A 136 8.27 24.60 -2.38
CA GLN A 136 7.21 25.56 -2.04
C GLN A 136 6.12 24.89 -1.22
N GLU A 137 5.75 23.66 -1.59
CA GLU A 137 4.77 22.86 -0.86
C GLU A 137 5.28 22.45 0.52
N LYS A 138 6.56 22.06 0.65
CA LYS A 138 7.18 21.81 1.96
C LYS A 138 7.10 23.02 2.88
N LEU A 139 7.47 24.20 2.36
CA LEU A 139 7.38 25.45 3.12
C LEU A 139 5.93 25.81 3.46
N PHE A 140 4.99 25.57 2.55
CA PHE A 140 3.57 25.77 2.79
C PHE A 140 3.05 24.86 3.90
N ILE A 141 3.40 23.57 3.89
CA ILE A 141 2.99 22.60 4.91
C ILE A 141 3.62 22.92 6.27
N GLU A 142 4.89 23.30 6.32
CA GLU A 142 5.55 23.77 7.54
C GLU A 142 4.89 25.05 8.09
N LYS A 143 4.57 26.00 7.20
CA LYS A 143 3.85 27.21 7.58
C LYS A 143 2.45 26.87 8.11
N LEU A 144 1.72 26.00 7.43
CA LEU A 144 0.38 25.56 7.82
C LEU A 144 0.39 24.90 9.20
N GLN A 145 1.38 24.05 9.49
CA GLN A 145 1.55 23.44 10.83
C GLN A 145 1.67 24.51 11.92
N ASN A 146 2.43 25.57 11.66
CA ASN A 146 2.59 26.69 12.58
C ASN A 146 1.33 27.58 12.68
N ASP A 147 0.71 27.91 11.55
CA ASP A 147 -0.50 28.73 11.45
C ASP A 147 -1.68 28.05 12.19
N LEU A 148 -1.78 26.73 12.11
CA LEU A 148 -2.78 25.92 12.84
C LEU A 148 -2.41 25.64 14.30
N ARG A 149 -1.22 26.04 14.76
CA ARG A 149 -0.68 25.75 16.10
C ARG A 149 -0.66 24.25 16.42
N LEU A 150 -0.45 23.41 15.42
CA LEU A 150 -0.46 21.96 15.60
C LEU A 150 0.88 21.50 16.19
N PRO A 151 0.90 20.65 17.24
CA PRO A 151 2.15 20.11 17.77
C PRO A 151 2.94 19.36 16.70
N ARG A 152 4.24 19.61 16.62
CA ARG A 152 5.13 18.98 15.63
C ARG A 152 5.03 17.45 15.62
N ALA A 153 4.99 16.83 16.80
CA ALA A 153 4.87 15.38 16.91
C ALA A 153 3.56 14.80 16.31
N VAL A 154 2.49 15.59 16.23
CA VAL A 154 1.22 15.20 15.61
C VAL A 154 1.31 15.40 14.10
N ALA A 155 1.86 16.54 13.65
CA ALA A 155 2.10 16.81 12.24
C ALA A 155 3.03 15.76 11.60
N ASP A 156 4.12 15.39 12.28
CA ASP A 156 5.08 14.36 11.83
C ASP A 156 4.39 13.00 11.67
N LYS A 157 3.50 12.62 12.61
CA LYS A 157 2.72 11.37 12.51
C LYS A 157 1.74 11.37 11.34
N ILE A 158 1.05 12.49 11.11
CA ILE A 158 0.15 12.64 9.95
C ILE A 158 0.96 12.55 8.67
N PHE A 159 2.13 13.22 8.62
CA PHE A 159 3.02 13.19 7.48
C PHE A 159 3.51 11.78 7.16
N GLU A 160 4.00 11.04 8.16
CA GLU A 160 4.46 9.67 8.01
C GLU A 160 3.34 8.75 7.50
N HIS A 161 2.13 8.90 8.06
CA HIS A 161 0.97 8.11 7.64
C HIS A 161 0.57 8.40 6.19
N SER A 162 0.32 9.67 5.83
CA SER A 162 -0.10 10.05 4.47
C SER A 162 0.97 9.71 3.43
N SER A 163 2.25 9.92 3.75
CA SER A 163 3.38 9.56 2.86
C SER A 163 3.49 8.06 2.65
N SER A 164 3.25 7.25 3.70
CA SER A 164 3.27 5.79 3.61
C SER A 164 2.10 5.25 2.78
N GLU A 165 0.90 5.80 2.94
CA GLU A 165 -0.28 5.43 2.14
C GLU A 165 -0.09 5.75 0.65
N LEU A 166 0.45 6.94 0.35
CA LEU A 166 0.82 7.30 -1.03
C LEU A 166 1.85 6.32 -1.59
N MET A 167 2.95 6.07 -0.86
CA MET A 167 4.00 5.15 -1.29
C MET A 167 3.44 3.75 -1.57
N ASN A 168 2.61 3.21 -0.68
CA ASN A 168 1.97 1.91 -0.88
C ASN A 168 1.09 1.89 -2.14
N THR A 169 0.34 2.97 -2.39
CA THR A 169 -0.50 3.10 -3.58
C THR A 169 0.34 3.13 -4.85
N VAL A 170 1.44 3.88 -4.88
CA VAL A 170 2.33 3.97 -6.05
C VAL A 170 3.05 2.64 -6.27
N ILE A 171 3.51 1.96 -5.22
CA ILE A 171 4.09 0.62 -5.31
C ILE A 171 3.09 -0.38 -5.87
N GLN A 172 1.85 -0.35 -5.39
CA GLN A 172 0.80 -1.23 -5.88
C GLN A 172 0.58 -1.01 -7.38
N GLN A 173 0.39 0.24 -7.81
CA GLN A 173 0.22 0.60 -9.21
C GLN A 173 1.40 0.15 -10.07
N ALA A 174 2.63 0.44 -9.63
CA ALA A 174 3.86 0.10 -10.35
C ALA A 174 4.16 -1.40 -10.38
N THR A 175 3.42 -2.24 -9.64
CA THR A 175 3.64 -3.69 -9.60
C THR A 175 2.40 -4.52 -9.93
N GLU A 176 1.33 -3.87 -10.38
CA GLU A 176 0.06 -4.50 -10.76
C GLU A 176 0.23 -5.58 -11.84
N ASP A 177 1.14 -5.36 -12.78
CA ASP A 177 1.41 -6.26 -13.90
C ASP A 177 2.58 -7.23 -13.64
N ILE A 178 3.14 -7.21 -12.42
CA ILE A 178 4.29 -8.03 -11.99
C ILE A 178 5.56 -7.69 -12.82
N LEU A 179 5.62 -6.49 -13.40
CA LEU A 179 6.78 -5.92 -14.04
C LEU A 179 7.18 -4.63 -13.32
N LEU A 180 8.46 -4.28 -13.41
CA LEU A 180 8.92 -2.98 -12.94
C LEU A 180 9.88 -2.44 -13.99
N ASN A 181 9.42 -1.44 -14.73
CA ASN A 181 10.19 -0.82 -15.79
C ASN A 181 11.12 0.29 -15.24
N PRO A 182 12.15 0.73 -16.00
CA PRO A 182 13.10 1.74 -15.52
C PRO A 182 12.47 3.09 -15.17
N THR A 183 11.38 3.48 -15.85
CA THR A 183 10.66 4.73 -15.58
C THR A 183 9.94 4.63 -14.24
N GLU A 184 9.17 3.56 -14.02
CA GLU A 184 8.48 3.28 -12.75
C GLU A 184 9.46 3.17 -11.57
N GLU A 185 10.60 2.50 -11.79
CA GLU A 185 11.67 2.44 -10.78
C GLU A 185 12.19 3.84 -10.44
N THR A 186 12.45 4.66 -11.45
CA THR A 186 12.95 6.02 -11.25
C THR A 186 11.93 6.87 -10.50
N GLU A 187 10.65 6.77 -10.86
CA GLU A 187 9.54 7.47 -10.20
C GLU A 187 9.39 7.05 -8.73
N LEU A 188 9.45 5.74 -8.45
CA LEU A 188 9.41 5.21 -7.08
C LEU A 188 10.59 5.70 -6.24
N MET A 189 11.80 5.69 -6.79
CA MET A 189 12.99 6.20 -6.11
C MET A 189 12.93 7.71 -5.89
N ALA A 190 12.46 8.47 -6.88
CA ALA A 190 12.29 9.91 -6.76
C ALA A 190 11.27 10.26 -5.66
N LEU A 191 10.12 9.57 -5.63
CA LEU A 191 9.11 9.74 -4.59
C LEU A 191 9.66 9.38 -3.20
N ALA A 192 10.36 8.25 -3.07
CA ALA A 192 10.93 7.84 -1.78
C ALA A 192 11.92 8.87 -1.24
N ASN A 193 12.77 9.43 -2.11
CA ASN A 193 13.71 10.49 -1.75
C ASN A 193 12.98 11.80 -1.42
N ASN A 194 11.99 12.19 -2.21
CA ASN A 194 11.21 13.41 -2.02
C ASN A 194 10.51 13.43 -0.65
N LEU A 195 9.94 12.29 -0.25
CA LEU A 195 9.23 12.13 1.02
C LEU A 195 10.15 11.87 2.22
N ASN A 196 11.48 11.83 2.04
CA ASN A 196 12.46 11.45 3.06
C ASN A 196 12.12 10.14 3.79
N LEU A 197 11.46 9.20 3.11
CA LEU A 197 11.05 7.94 3.73
C LEU A 197 12.29 7.09 4.02
N ASP A 198 12.28 6.40 5.17
CA ASP A 198 13.36 5.47 5.51
C ASP A 198 13.50 4.43 4.39
N LYS A 199 14.71 4.29 3.86
CA LYS A 199 15.09 3.28 2.85
C LYS A 199 14.68 1.86 3.30
N ASN A 200 14.48 1.65 4.59
CA ASN A 200 13.98 0.38 5.14
C ASN A 200 12.54 0.02 4.72
N LEU A 201 11.67 0.98 4.37
CA LEU A 201 10.34 0.67 3.83
C LEU A 201 10.44 -0.08 2.50
N LEU A 202 11.43 0.27 1.66
CA LEU A 202 11.70 -0.42 0.41
C LEU A 202 12.27 -1.82 0.62
N ASN A 203 12.88 -2.13 1.78
CA ASN A 203 13.57 -3.40 1.98
C ASN A 203 12.64 -4.62 1.96
N LYS A 204 11.41 -4.50 2.49
CA LYS A 204 10.42 -5.59 2.44
C LYS A 204 9.95 -5.89 1.01
N THR A 205 9.95 -4.86 0.16
CA THR A 205 9.51 -4.95 -1.24
C THR A 205 10.67 -5.21 -2.20
N LYS A 206 11.92 -4.99 -1.77
CA LYS A 206 13.13 -5.04 -2.59
C LYS A 206 13.31 -6.38 -3.30
N ALA A 207 13.07 -7.50 -2.62
CA ALA A 207 13.17 -8.82 -3.23
C ALA A 207 12.16 -9.01 -4.38
N ASN A 208 10.94 -8.47 -4.24
CA ASN A 208 9.95 -8.49 -5.31
C ASN A 208 10.33 -7.53 -6.44
N PHE A 209 10.86 -6.34 -6.12
CA PHE A 209 11.30 -5.38 -7.14
C PHE A 209 12.43 -5.91 -8.01
N GLU A 210 13.49 -6.48 -7.44
CA GLU A 210 14.57 -7.07 -8.25
C GLU A 210 14.05 -8.16 -9.19
N LYS A 211 13.09 -8.95 -8.73
CA LYS A 211 12.43 -9.97 -9.55
C LYS A 211 11.56 -9.37 -10.65
N TYR A 212 10.76 -8.34 -10.36
CA TYR A 212 9.91 -7.68 -11.36
C TYR A 212 10.74 -6.91 -12.40
N LYS A 213 11.88 -6.34 -11.99
CA LYS A 213 12.87 -5.76 -12.90
C LYS A 213 13.46 -6.82 -13.81
N LEU A 214 13.84 -7.98 -13.27
CA LEU A 214 14.32 -9.10 -14.07
C LEU A 214 13.24 -9.57 -15.07
N PHE A 215 11.97 -9.63 -14.65
CA PHE A 215 10.86 -9.99 -15.53
C PHE A 215 10.69 -8.97 -16.67
N TRP A 216 10.80 -7.67 -16.37
CA TRP A 216 10.78 -6.62 -17.38
C TRP A 216 11.94 -6.73 -18.37
N GLN A 217 13.17 -6.99 -17.89
CA GLN A 217 14.34 -7.23 -18.73
C GLN A 217 14.13 -8.41 -19.68
N ILE A 218 13.64 -9.54 -19.14
CA ILE A 218 13.32 -10.73 -19.93
C ILE A 218 12.22 -10.43 -20.97
N GLU A 219 11.20 -9.63 -20.63
CA GLU A 219 10.16 -9.21 -21.57
C GLU A 219 10.70 -8.36 -22.73
N ASN A 220 11.73 -7.56 -22.48
CA ASN A 220 12.37 -6.68 -23.46
C ASN A 220 13.63 -7.29 -24.11
N ASP A 221 13.71 -8.63 -24.16
CA ASP A 221 14.79 -9.40 -24.79
C ASP A 221 16.21 -9.15 -24.20
N GLN A 222 16.26 -8.61 -22.99
CA GLN A 222 17.50 -8.43 -22.21
C GLN A 222 17.72 -9.65 -21.32
N LEU A 223 18.03 -10.80 -21.93
CA LEU A 223 18.35 -12.01 -21.19
C LEU A 223 19.71 -11.89 -20.48
N PRO A 224 19.83 -12.27 -19.20
CA PRO A 224 21.10 -12.22 -18.49
C PRO A 224 22.07 -13.25 -19.09
N ALA A 225 23.32 -12.86 -19.30
CA ALA A 225 24.38 -13.81 -19.63
C ALA A 225 25.05 -14.27 -18.34
N LEU A 226 25.12 -15.59 -18.13
CA LEU A 226 25.78 -16.17 -16.96
C LEU A 226 27.14 -16.75 -17.35
N GLU A 227 28.18 -16.38 -16.60
CA GLU A 227 29.49 -17.02 -16.70
C GLU A 227 29.41 -18.44 -16.13
N THR A 228 29.92 -19.42 -16.87
CA THR A 228 29.87 -20.82 -16.45
C THR A 228 31.13 -21.57 -16.87
N GLU A 229 31.46 -22.62 -16.13
CA GLU A 229 32.60 -23.50 -16.40
C GLU A 229 32.33 -24.51 -17.52
N ILE A 230 31.10 -24.59 -18.02
CA ILE A 230 30.74 -25.56 -19.06
C ILE A 230 31.23 -25.07 -20.43
N TYR A 231 31.87 -25.97 -21.18
CA TYR A 231 32.28 -25.66 -22.55
C TYR A 231 31.06 -25.53 -23.46
N LEU A 232 30.90 -24.38 -24.09
CA LEU A 232 29.83 -24.07 -25.03
C LEU A 232 30.39 -23.78 -26.43
N PRO A 233 29.70 -24.21 -27.49
CA PRO A 233 29.99 -23.77 -28.86
C PRO A 233 29.98 -22.24 -28.99
N LYS A 234 30.71 -21.71 -29.99
CA LYS A 234 30.67 -20.28 -30.33
C LYS A 234 29.21 -19.81 -30.50
N SER A 235 28.88 -18.63 -29.98
CA SER A 235 27.55 -18.00 -29.95
C SER A 235 26.47 -18.70 -29.09
N GLU A 236 26.83 -19.69 -28.29
CA GLU A 236 25.94 -20.26 -27.27
C GLU A 236 26.31 -19.71 -25.89
N GLN A 237 25.30 -19.21 -25.16
CA GLN A 237 25.46 -18.63 -23.83
C GLN A 237 24.42 -19.20 -22.89
N VAL A 238 24.82 -19.44 -21.64
CA VAL A 238 23.88 -19.79 -20.56
C VAL A 238 23.16 -18.54 -20.14
N VAL A 239 21.83 -18.61 -20.16
CA VAL A 239 20.93 -17.51 -19.78
C VAL A 239 20.23 -17.77 -18.46
N PHE A 240 20.23 -19.02 -18.00
CA PHE A 240 19.70 -19.39 -16.69
C PHE A 240 20.31 -20.71 -16.21
N MET A 241 20.54 -20.81 -14.89
CA MET A 241 21.07 -22.00 -14.25
C MET A 241 20.38 -22.23 -12.91
N THR A 242 19.98 -23.47 -12.64
CA THR A 242 19.40 -23.84 -11.34
C THR A 242 19.62 -25.32 -11.01
N LYS A 243 19.42 -25.69 -9.75
CA LYS A 243 19.26 -27.08 -9.33
C LYS A 243 17.85 -27.55 -9.65
N ALA A 244 17.74 -28.74 -10.20
CA ALA A 244 16.47 -29.29 -10.65
C ALA A 244 16.47 -30.81 -10.62
N GLN A 245 15.28 -31.40 -10.75
CA GLN A 245 15.09 -32.82 -11.01
C GLN A 245 14.48 -33.01 -12.40
N TRP A 246 14.95 -34.03 -13.12
CA TRP A 246 14.49 -34.37 -14.46
C TRP A 246 13.54 -35.56 -14.38
N TYR A 247 12.29 -35.34 -14.77
CA TYR A 247 11.28 -36.38 -14.90
C TYR A 247 10.97 -36.62 -16.38
N GLU A 248 10.74 -37.88 -16.74
CA GLU A 248 10.22 -38.28 -18.05
C GLU A 248 8.89 -39.00 -17.89
N MET A 249 7.96 -38.76 -18.81
CA MET A 249 6.69 -39.48 -18.80
C MET A 249 6.93 -40.99 -19.02
N VAL A 250 6.19 -41.83 -18.29
CA VAL A 250 6.34 -43.30 -18.34
C VAL A 250 6.08 -43.82 -19.75
N ASN A 251 4.98 -43.38 -20.35
CA ASN A 251 4.57 -43.71 -21.71
C ASN A 251 4.56 -42.45 -22.58
N GLU A 252 4.76 -42.64 -23.89
CA GLU A 252 4.55 -41.58 -24.88
C GLU A 252 3.05 -41.24 -24.95
N ARG A 253 2.72 -39.94 -25.08
CA ARG A 253 1.33 -39.50 -25.24
C ARG A 253 0.84 -39.74 -26.68
N PRO A 254 -0.47 -39.95 -26.90
CA PRO A 254 -1.04 -39.95 -28.25
C PRO A 254 -0.83 -38.59 -28.94
N GLN A 255 -0.71 -38.62 -30.27
CA GLN A 255 -0.41 -37.47 -31.12
C GLN A 255 -1.35 -36.27 -30.82
N ARG A 256 -0.79 -35.13 -30.40
CA ARG A 256 -1.52 -33.85 -30.31
C ARG A 256 -1.16 -32.98 -31.52
N ILE A 257 -2.15 -32.30 -32.09
CA ILE A 257 -1.93 -31.29 -33.13
C ILE A 257 -1.49 -30.00 -32.43
N TYR A 258 -0.19 -29.76 -32.37
CA TYR A 258 0.37 -28.51 -31.88
C TYR A 258 0.63 -27.55 -33.05
N SER A 259 0.26 -26.29 -32.85
CA SER A 259 0.62 -25.21 -33.77
C SER A 259 1.72 -24.35 -33.14
N ARG A 260 2.88 -24.27 -33.79
CA ARG A 260 3.97 -23.36 -33.37
C ARG A 260 3.50 -21.90 -33.33
N SER A 261 2.58 -21.52 -34.21
CA SER A 261 1.97 -20.20 -34.19
C SER A 261 1.22 -19.96 -32.88
N THR A 262 0.53 -20.98 -32.34
CA THR A 262 -0.16 -20.89 -31.05
C THR A 262 0.83 -20.75 -29.89
N LEU A 263 1.91 -21.53 -29.87
CA LEU A 263 2.98 -21.40 -28.88
C LEU A 263 3.60 -19.98 -28.90
N ASN A 264 3.90 -19.46 -30.09
CA ASN A 264 4.44 -18.11 -30.26
C ASN A 264 3.48 -17.02 -29.75
N ILE A 265 2.19 -17.15 -30.06
CA ILE A 265 1.17 -16.21 -29.55
C ILE A 265 1.12 -16.26 -28.02
N LYS A 266 1.12 -17.47 -27.43
CA LYS A 266 1.14 -17.66 -25.97
C LYS A 266 2.34 -16.99 -25.32
N ILE A 267 3.54 -17.16 -25.90
CA ILE A 267 4.76 -16.56 -25.35
C ILE A 267 4.74 -15.04 -25.52
N LYS A 268 4.40 -14.51 -26.71
CA LYS A 268 4.35 -13.06 -26.95
C LYS A 268 3.33 -12.33 -26.08
N LYS A 269 2.23 -12.99 -25.70
CA LYS A 269 1.25 -12.45 -24.75
C LYS A 269 1.69 -12.58 -23.27
N GLY A 270 2.72 -13.37 -22.96
CA GLY A 270 3.21 -13.61 -21.60
C GLY A 270 2.21 -14.31 -20.66
N GLU A 271 1.14 -14.92 -21.19
CA GLU A 271 0.07 -15.53 -20.38
C GLU A 271 0.60 -16.65 -19.45
N TYR A 272 1.64 -17.36 -19.90
CA TYR A 272 2.21 -18.52 -19.22
C TYR A 272 2.89 -18.21 -17.87
N TRP A 273 3.35 -16.97 -17.66
CA TRP A 273 4.00 -16.55 -16.41
C TRP A 273 3.17 -15.51 -15.65
N ARG A 274 2.30 -14.75 -16.32
CA ARG A 274 1.33 -13.83 -15.69
C ARG A 274 0.19 -14.59 -14.99
N LYS A 275 -0.16 -15.76 -15.50
CA LYS A 275 -1.20 -16.65 -14.94
C LYS A 275 -0.68 -18.10 -14.87
N PRO A 276 0.38 -18.36 -14.08
CA PRO A 276 0.95 -19.70 -13.99
C PRO A 276 -0.06 -20.63 -13.29
N THR A 277 0.06 -21.93 -13.57
CA THR A 277 -0.74 -22.92 -12.82
C THR A 277 -0.27 -22.90 -11.37
N GLN A 278 -1.17 -22.47 -10.46
CA GLN A 278 -0.87 -22.38 -9.02
C GLN A 278 -0.75 -23.75 -8.35
N GLU A 279 -1.28 -24.79 -8.99
CA GLU A 279 -1.12 -26.17 -8.55
C GLU A 279 0.32 -26.65 -8.77
N LYS A 280 0.81 -27.45 -7.83
CA LYS A 280 2.05 -28.21 -8.03
C LYS A 280 1.76 -29.32 -9.02
N HIS A 281 2.68 -29.53 -9.96
CA HIS A 281 2.66 -30.71 -10.78
C HIS A 281 2.79 -31.95 -9.88
N PRO A 282 1.89 -32.94 -10.00
CA PRO A 282 1.81 -34.05 -9.04
C PRO A 282 3.01 -35.00 -9.12
N ALA A 283 3.73 -35.00 -10.24
CA ALA A 283 4.95 -35.79 -10.49
C ALA A 283 4.84 -37.24 -9.96
N ASP A 284 3.65 -37.84 -10.09
CA ASP A 284 3.39 -39.16 -9.51
C ASP A 284 4.17 -40.24 -10.27
N THR A 285 4.57 -41.29 -9.56
CA THR A 285 5.40 -42.36 -10.13
C THR A 285 4.67 -43.26 -11.12
N LYS A 286 3.35 -43.13 -11.26
CA LYS A 286 2.55 -43.92 -12.21
C LYS A 286 2.59 -43.32 -13.62
N THR A 287 2.76 -42.00 -13.70
CA THR A 287 2.77 -41.25 -14.96
C THR A 287 4.13 -40.65 -15.27
N TRP A 288 4.97 -40.39 -14.26
CA TRP A 288 6.30 -39.79 -14.39
C TRP A 288 7.37 -40.64 -13.71
N THR A 289 8.54 -40.76 -14.35
CA THR A 289 9.72 -41.41 -13.80
C THR A 289 10.78 -40.36 -13.50
N LEU A 290 11.24 -40.30 -12.24
CA LEU A 290 12.43 -39.53 -11.90
C LEU A 290 13.65 -40.17 -12.55
N VAL A 291 14.31 -39.44 -13.44
CA VAL A 291 15.56 -39.88 -14.08
C VAL A 291 16.75 -39.56 -13.17
N GLY A 292 16.72 -38.40 -12.51
CA GLY A 292 17.76 -37.99 -11.57
C GLY A 292 17.69 -36.52 -11.21
N GLU A 293 18.62 -36.10 -10.38
CA GLU A 293 18.79 -34.71 -9.93
C GLU A 293 20.12 -34.15 -10.42
N GLY A 294 20.19 -32.83 -10.59
CA GLY A 294 21.38 -32.23 -11.16
C GLY A 294 21.27 -30.72 -11.35
N THR A 295 22.15 -30.21 -12.21
CA THR A 295 22.15 -28.82 -12.60
C THR A 295 21.54 -28.68 -14.00
N LEU A 296 20.51 -27.85 -14.10
CA LEU A 296 19.89 -27.43 -15.34
C LEU A 296 20.60 -26.16 -15.84
N TYR A 297 21.08 -26.21 -17.07
CA TYR A 297 21.63 -25.07 -17.80
C TYR A 297 20.71 -24.77 -18.99
N LEU A 298 19.99 -23.65 -18.93
CA LEU A 298 19.26 -23.13 -20.07
C LEU A 298 20.18 -22.19 -20.84
N THR A 299 20.37 -22.49 -22.10
CA THR A 299 21.11 -21.65 -23.04
C THR A 299 20.16 -20.98 -24.02
N ASN A 300 20.68 -20.02 -24.76
CA ASN A 300 20.01 -19.50 -25.95
C ASN A 300 19.91 -20.54 -27.09
N LYS A 301 20.06 -21.86 -26.88
CA LYS A 301 19.92 -22.95 -27.89
C LYS A 301 19.19 -24.20 -27.40
N ARG A 302 19.41 -24.56 -26.14
CA ARG A 302 18.99 -25.84 -25.54
C ARG A 302 18.94 -25.75 -24.03
N VAL A 303 18.22 -26.70 -23.43
CA VAL A 303 18.46 -27.09 -22.05
C VAL A 303 19.49 -28.22 -22.04
N LEU A 304 20.58 -28.02 -21.31
CA LEU A 304 21.56 -29.04 -20.96
C LEU A 304 21.36 -29.40 -19.48
N PHE A 305 21.15 -30.68 -19.20
CA PHE A 305 20.99 -31.16 -17.84
C PHE A 305 22.15 -32.08 -17.48
N LYS A 306 22.90 -31.70 -16.45
CA LYS A 306 24.03 -32.48 -15.93
C LYS A 306 23.62 -33.16 -14.64
N PHE A 307 23.54 -34.49 -14.66
CA PHE A 307 23.18 -35.26 -13.47
C PHE A 307 24.32 -35.26 -12.46
N GLN A 308 23.94 -35.27 -11.19
CA GLN A 308 24.89 -35.46 -10.10
C GLN A 308 25.33 -36.93 -9.99
N GLN A 309 24.46 -37.87 -10.36
CA GLN A 309 24.76 -39.30 -10.37
C GLN A 309 25.71 -39.67 -11.51
N GLN A 310 26.83 -40.31 -11.19
CA GLN A 310 27.73 -40.86 -12.21
C GLN A 310 27.05 -41.99 -12.99
N GLY A 311 27.26 -42.02 -14.31
CA GLY A 311 26.77 -43.08 -15.20
C GLY A 311 25.38 -42.86 -15.83
N VAL A 312 24.61 -41.85 -15.41
CA VAL A 312 23.25 -41.57 -15.96
C VAL A 312 23.28 -40.85 -17.32
N GLY A 313 24.42 -40.22 -17.64
CA GLY A 313 24.67 -39.48 -18.88
C GLY A 313 23.85 -38.19 -18.99
N ASP A 314 24.48 -37.10 -19.39
CA ASP A 314 23.80 -35.80 -19.53
C ASP A 314 22.60 -35.88 -20.49
N ARG A 315 21.60 -35.02 -20.27
CA ARG A 315 20.44 -34.89 -21.17
C ARG A 315 20.45 -33.55 -21.88
N VAL A 316 19.96 -33.57 -23.10
CA VAL A 316 19.84 -32.37 -23.94
C VAL A 316 18.43 -32.28 -24.49
N LEU A 317 17.81 -31.13 -24.31
CA LEU A 317 16.57 -30.73 -24.98
C LEU A 317 16.85 -29.52 -25.86
N LEU A 318 16.81 -29.71 -27.18
CA LEU A 318 16.92 -28.60 -28.12
C LEU A 318 15.65 -27.75 -28.07
N LEU A 319 15.79 -26.43 -27.97
CA LEU A 319 14.65 -25.52 -27.86
C LEU A 319 13.77 -25.56 -29.11
N ASN A 320 14.37 -25.73 -30.28
CA ASN A 320 13.64 -25.89 -31.54
C ASN A 320 12.81 -27.19 -31.65
N ARG A 321 12.86 -28.10 -30.67
CA ARG A 321 12.03 -29.34 -30.62
C ARG A 321 10.91 -29.29 -29.58
N VAL A 322 10.76 -28.15 -28.91
CA VAL A 322 9.67 -27.93 -27.96
C VAL A 322 8.40 -27.57 -28.73
N MET A 323 7.34 -28.33 -28.51
CA MET A 323 6.05 -28.15 -29.19
C MET A 323 5.11 -27.29 -28.38
N ASP A 324 5.10 -27.48 -27.07
CA ASP A 324 4.36 -26.66 -26.11
C ASP A 324 5.00 -26.79 -24.71
N PHE A 325 4.53 -26.01 -23.75
CA PHE A 325 4.92 -26.14 -22.35
C PHE A 325 3.86 -25.60 -21.40
N LYS A 326 3.84 -26.12 -20.17
CA LYS A 326 2.96 -25.68 -19.10
C LYS A 326 3.76 -25.38 -17.84
N VAL A 327 3.50 -24.20 -17.26
CA VAL A 327 4.16 -23.73 -16.03
C VAL A 327 3.34 -24.15 -14.81
N PHE A 328 4.01 -24.72 -13.82
CA PHE A 328 3.47 -25.10 -12.52
C PHE A 328 4.25 -24.39 -11.41
N ALA A 329 3.66 -24.30 -10.22
CA ALA A 329 4.29 -23.66 -9.06
C ALA A 329 5.64 -24.29 -8.66
N ASN A 330 5.88 -25.55 -9.02
CA ASN A 330 7.10 -26.31 -8.71
C ASN A 330 7.95 -26.67 -9.94
N GLY A 331 7.65 -26.12 -11.12
CA GLY A 331 8.41 -26.51 -12.32
C GLY A 331 7.74 -26.27 -13.66
N LEU A 332 8.30 -26.90 -14.68
CA LEU A 332 7.91 -26.73 -16.07
C LEU A 332 7.71 -28.09 -16.74
N GLU A 333 6.50 -28.34 -17.25
CA GLU A 333 6.21 -29.46 -18.14
C GLU A 333 6.45 -29.02 -19.58
N VAL A 334 7.17 -29.83 -20.35
CA VAL A 334 7.54 -29.54 -21.74
C VAL A 334 7.01 -30.67 -22.62
N ASP A 335 6.11 -30.29 -23.52
CA ASP A 335 5.57 -31.18 -24.55
C ASP A 335 6.55 -31.24 -25.73
N LYS A 336 6.92 -32.45 -26.14
CA LYS A 336 7.91 -32.68 -27.22
C LYS A 336 7.26 -33.13 -28.53
N GLU A 337 8.09 -33.20 -29.57
CA GLU A 337 7.73 -33.80 -30.86
C GLU A 337 7.26 -35.26 -30.72
N GLU A 338 6.53 -35.74 -31.72
CA GLU A 338 5.97 -37.09 -31.76
C GLU A 338 7.03 -38.18 -31.53
N ASN A 339 6.65 -39.26 -30.85
CA ASN A 339 7.51 -40.38 -30.45
C ASN A 339 8.64 -39.98 -29.46
N ARG A 340 8.41 -38.95 -28.65
CA ARG A 340 9.29 -38.57 -27.54
C ARG A 340 8.49 -38.44 -26.25
N LYS A 341 9.09 -38.86 -25.14
CA LYS A 341 8.54 -38.66 -23.80
C LYS A 341 8.61 -37.20 -23.40
N ASP A 342 7.48 -36.65 -22.97
CA ASP A 342 7.39 -35.33 -22.34
C ASP A 342 8.31 -35.27 -21.12
N ILE A 343 8.80 -34.07 -20.83
CA ILE A 343 9.75 -33.81 -19.75
C ILE A 343 9.07 -32.93 -18.72
N PHE A 344 9.30 -33.22 -17.45
CA PHE A 344 8.98 -32.29 -16.37
C PHE A 344 10.27 -31.93 -15.62
N PHE A 345 10.56 -30.63 -15.56
CA PHE A 345 11.63 -30.07 -14.76
C PHE A 345 11.06 -29.64 -13.41
N LEU A 346 11.34 -30.39 -12.34
CA LEU A 346 11.04 -29.92 -10.99
C LEU A 346 12.10 -28.90 -10.59
N VAL A 347 11.69 -27.68 -10.28
CA VAL A 347 12.55 -26.57 -9.90
C VAL A 347 12.02 -25.99 -8.60
N GLU A 348 12.75 -26.18 -7.50
CA GLU A 348 12.29 -25.74 -6.17
C GLU A 348 12.45 -24.23 -5.94
N GLN A 349 13.40 -23.60 -6.65
CA GLN A 349 13.70 -22.16 -6.51
C GLN A 349 13.68 -21.49 -7.89
N ASN A 350 12.98 -20.35 -7.97
CA ASN A 350 12.91 -19.51 -9.18
C ASN A 350 12.28 -20.22 -10.39
N ALA A 351 11.29 -21.10 -10.18
CA ALA A 351 10.58 -21.81 -11.24
C ALA A 351 9.90 -20.86 -12.25
N ASP A 352 9.43 -19.71 -11.75
CA ASP A 352 8.86 -18.63 -12.55
C ASP A 352 9.90 -17.89 -13.40
N VAL A 353 11.05 -17.53 -12.83
CA VAL A 353 12.18 -16.98 -13.60
C VAL A 353 12.62 -17.98 -14.68
N PHE A 354 12.75 -19.26 -14.33
CA PHE A 354 13.07 -20.32 -15.29
C PHE A 354 12.06 -20.36 -16.42
N ALA A 355 10.76 -20.37 -16.10
CA ALA A 355 9.69 -20.40 -17.10
C ALA A 355 9.76 -19.19 -18.05
N MET A 356 9.97 -17.98 -17.51
CA MET A 356 10.10 -16.75 -18.31
C MET A 356 11.29 -16.79 -19.25
N VAL A 357 12.48 -17.12 -18.75
CA VAL A 357 13.69 -17.24 -19.58
C VAL A 357 13.52 -18.34 -20.62
N PHE A 358 12.90 -19.47 -20.26
CA PHE A 358 12.63 -20.59 -21.18
C PHE A 358 11.69 -20.16 -22.30
N GLY A 359 10.57 -19.53 -21.97
CA GLY A 359 9.60 -19.01 -22.95
C GLY A 359 10.26 -18.03 -23.92
N LYS A 360 10.99 -17.03 -23.43
CA LYS A 360 11.70 -16.08 -24.30
C LYS A 360 12.79 -16.74 -25.13
N SER A 361 13.53 -17.68 -24.57
CA SER A 361 14.55 -18.42 -25.31
C SER A 361 13.93 -19.21 -26.48
N LEU A 362 12.70 -19.73 -26.35
CA LEU A 362 11.99 -20.40 -27.45
C LEU A 362 11.65 -19.47 -28.63
N LEU A 363 11.33 -18.20 -28.37
CA LEU A 363 11.04 -17.22 -29.44
C LEU A 363 12.27 -16.93 -30.30
N ASN A 364 13.46 -16.95 -29.71
CA ASN A 364 14.72 -16.62 -30.38
C ASN A 364 15.28 -17.78 -31.26
N HIS A 365 14.60 -18.93 -31.35
CA HIS A 365 14.95 -20.09 -32.19
C HIS A 365 14.21 -20.17 -33.52
N GLN A 366 13.84 -19.03 -34.08
CA GLN A 366 13.15 -18.93 -35.37
C GLN A 366 14.10 -18.73 -36.53
#